data_AF-A0A7J4Q6X4-F1
#
_entry.id   AF-A0A7J4Q6X4-F1
#
_cell.length_a   1.000
_cell.length_b   1.000
_cell.length_c   1.000
_cell.angle_alpha   90.00
_cell.angle_beta   90.00
_cell.angle_gamma   90.00
#
_symmetry.space_group_name_H-M   'P 1'
#
loop_
_entity.id
_entity.type
_entity.pdbx_description
1 polymer ?
#
loop_
_entity_poly.entity_id
_entity_poly.type
_entity_poly.pdbx_seq_one_letter_code
_entity_poly.pdbx_strand_id
1 'polypeptide(L)' 'VSQGLAIAALLINVLLIPGLGTIIAGRKSEGLFQLILLIIGIALSFFLIGIPIVILVWIWGLVTGIQLIKEAE' A
#
# COMPACT_ATOMS: atom_id res chain seq x y z
N VAL A 1 -3.26 4.65 15.99
CA VAL A 1 -3.12 5.62 14.87
C VAL A 1 -4.30 6.58 14.96
N SER A 2 -4.14 7.89 14.71
CA SER A 2 -5.29 8.79 14.73
C SER A 2 -6.15 8.59 13.47
N GLN A 3 -7.46 8.82 13.55
CA GLN A 3 -8.38 8.65 12.41
C GLN A 3 -7.94 9.47 11.19
N GLY A 4 -7.52 10.71 11.38
CA GLY A 4 -7.00 11.55 10.30
C GLY A 4 -5.73 10.98 9.64
N LEU A 5 -4.81 10.41 10.44
CA LEU A 5 -3.62 9.75 9.92
C LEU A 5 -3.96 8.47 9.14
N ALA A 6 -4.94 7.69 9.61
CA ALA A 6 -5.41 6.49 8.92
C ALA A 6 -6.04 6.83 7.55
N ILE A 7 -6.86 7.88 7.48
CA ILE A 7 -7.44 8.37 6.22
C ILE A 7 -6.35 8.85 5.27
N ALA A 8 -5.39 9.66 5.76
CA ALA A 8 -4.27 10.12 4.95
C ALA A 8 -3.43 8.93 4.42
N ALA A 9 -3.17 7.93 5.25
CA ALA A 9 -2.46 6.71 4.86
C ALA A 9 -3.20 5.94 3.76
N LEU A 10 -4.54 5.78 3.87
CA LEU A 10 -5.36 5.16 2.82
C LEU A 10 -5.24 5.94 1.50
N LEU A 11 -5.40 7.26 1.53
CA LEU A 11 -5.35 8.10 0.32
C LEU A 11 -3.97 8.01 -0.35
N ILE A 12 -2.89 8.02 0.42
CA ILE A 12 -1.52 7.87 -0.11
C ILE A 12 -1.35 6.49 -0.77
N ASN A 13 -1.82 5.41 -0.11
CA ASN A 13 -1.69 4.05 -0.64
C ASN A 13 -2.48 3.85 -1.95
N VAL A 14 -3.65 4.48 -2.09
CA VAL A 14 -4.54 4.27 -3.23
C VAL A 14 -4.21 5.20 -4.40
N LEU A 15 -3.96 6.48 -4.12
CA LEU A 15 -3.81 7.50 -5.17
C LEU A 15 -2.37 7.72 -5.62
N LEU A 16 -1.39 7.42 -4.75
CA LEU A 16 0.01 7.73 -5.02
C LEU A 16 0.85 6.47 -5.13
N ILE A 17 1.15 5.84 -3.99
CA ILE A 17 2.12 4.74 -3.91
C ILE A 17 1.69 3.79 -2.77
N PRO A 18 1.26 2.55 -3.08
CA PRO A 18 0.95 1.55 -2.06
C PRO A 18 2.22 1.21 -1.27
N GLY A 19 2.09 1.18 0.05
CA GLY A 19 3.20 0.96 0.98
C GLY A 19 3.69 2.23 1.66
N LEU A 20 3.62 3.38 0.99
CA LEU A 20 4.07 4.63 1.59
C LEU A 20 3.14 5.09 2.72
N GLY A 21 1.83 5.07 2.49
CA GLY A 21 0.83 5.37 3.52
C GLY A 21 0.89 4.38 4.68
N THR A 22 1.10 3.10 4.37
CA THR A 22 1.29 2.03 5.36
C THR A 22 2.49 2.28 6.29
N ILE A 23 3.64 2.72 5.74
CA ILE A 23 4.83 3.07 6.54
C ILE A 23 4.57 4.29 7.43
N ILE A 24 3.93 5.32 6.87
CA ILE A 24 3.61 6.57 7.60
C ILE A 24 2.68 6.27 8.79
N ALA A 25 1.73 5.36 8.62
CA ALA A 25 0.85 4.90 9.69
C ALA A 25 1.52 3.96 10.72
N GLY A 26 2.79 3.61 10.55
CA GLY A 26 3.58 2.83 11.52
C GLY A 26 3.69 1.33 11.20
N ARG A 27 2.99 0.81 10.19
CA ARG A 27 3.09 -0.60 9.74
C ARG A 27 4.28 -0.81 8.80
N LYS A 28 5.49 -0.54 9.31
CA LYS A 28 6.72 -0.45 8.50
C LYS A 28 7.01 -1.71 7.68
N SER A 29 6.88 -2.90 8.26
CA SER A 29 7.18 -4.15 7.55
C SER A 29 6.24 -4.40 6.39
N GLU A 30 4.91 -4.29 6.60
CA GLU A 30 3.91 -4.42 5.53
C GLU A 30 4.16 -3.41 4.42
N GLY A 31 4.38 -2.14 4.77
CA GLY A 31 4.59 -1.10 3.77
C GLY A 31 5.91 -1.25 3.01
N LEU A 32 6.97 -1.77 3.66
CA LEU A 32 8.23 -2.09 2.98
C LEU A 32 8.03 -3.23 1.96
N PHE A 33 7.31 -4.29 2.31
CA PHE A 33 6.98 -5.36 1.36
C PHE A 33 6.12 -4.86 0.20
N GLN A 34 5.14 -3.99 0.46
CA GLN A 34 4.33 -3.35 -0.58
C GLN A 34 5.22 -2.56 -1.56
N LEU A 35 6.15 -1.74 -1.06
CA LEU A 35 7.08 -0.98 -1.91
C LEU A 35 8.02 -1.87 -2.71
N ILE A 36 8.62 -2.90 -2.10
CA ILE A 36 9.51 -3.84 -2.79
C ILE A 36 8.75 -4.57 -3.90
N LEU A 37 7.57 -5.12 -3.61
CA LEU A 37 6.75 -5.81 -4.59
C LEU A 37 6.24 -4.88 -5.68
N LEU A 38 5.97 -3.62 -5.38
CA LEU A 38 5.65 -2.61 -6.39
C LEU A 38 6.81 -2.43 -7.36
N ILE A 39 8.02 -2.22 -6.86
CA ILE A 39 9.22 -2.02 -7.71
C ILE A 39 9.47 -3.26 -8.57
N ILE A 40 9.40 -4.45 -7.97
CA ILE A 40 9.54 -5.72 -8.69
C ILE A 40 8.42 -5.88 -9.74
N GLY A 41 7.17 -5.58 -9.37
CA GLY A 41 6.02 -5.65 -10.27
C GLY A 41 6.15 -4.71 -11.47
N ILE A 42 6.63 -3.48 -11.26
CA ILE A 42 6.90 -2.54 -12.36
C ILE A 42 7.98 -3.10 -13.29
N ALA A 43 9.10 -3.59 -12.74
CA ALA A 43 10.18 -4.19 -13.53
C ALA A 43 9.73 -5.44 -14.30
N LEU A 44 8.83 -6.26 -13.73
CA LEU A 44 8.30 -7.44 -14.40
C LEU A 44 7.15 -7.12 -15.37
N SER A 45 6.62 -5.90 -15.35
CA SER A 45 5.53 -5.50 -16.25
C SER A 45 5.98 -5.43 -17.71
N PHE A 46 7.29 -5.29 -17.97
CA PHE A 46 7.86 -5.45 -19.30
C PHE A 46 7.61 -6.85 -19.90
N PHE A 47 7.37 -7.85 -19.07
CA PHE A 47 7.02 -9.22 -19.46
C PHE A 47 5.53 -9.54 -19.22
N LEU A 48 4.69 -8.53 -19.00
CA LEU A 48 3.25 -8.59 -18.66
C LEU A 48 2.90 -9.31 -17.35
N ILE A 49 3.76 -10.17 -16.80
CA ILE A 49 3.55 -10.86 -15.52
C ILE A 49 3.60 -9.91 -14.32
N GLY A 50 4.23 -8.76 -14.47
CA GLY A 50 4.28 -7.74 -13.41
C GLY A 50 2.97 -7.00 -13.21
N ILE A 51 2.11 -6.92 -14.23
CA ILE A 51 0.83 -6.19 -14.16
C ILE A 51 -0.06 -6.79 -13.06
N PRO A 52 -0.30 -8.11 -13.00
CA PRO A 52 -1.00 -8.72 -11.87
C PRO A 52 -0.38 -8.42 -10.50
N ILE A 53 0.96 -8.39 -10.40
CA ILE A 53 1.65 -8.10 -9.13
C ILE A 53 1.35 -6.68 -8.68
N VAL A 54 1.47 -5.70 -9.58
CA VAL A 54 1.19 -4.28 -9.28
C VAL A 54 -0.26 -4.11 -8.80
N ILE A 55 -1.22 -4.74 -9.47
CA ILE A 55 -2.64 -4.70 -9.08
C ILE A 55 -2.85 -5.28 -7.68
N LEU A 56 -2.27 -6.46 -7.40
CA LEU A 56 -2.39 -7.11 -6.09
C LEU A 56 -1.79 -6.27 -4.96
N VAL A 57 -0.65 -5.61 -5.21
CA VAL A 57 -0.03 -4.70 -4.25
C VAL A 57 -0.92 -3.48 -4.01
N TRP A 58 -1.57 -2.93 -5.04
CA TRP A 58 -2.52 -1.84 -4.90
C TRP A 58 -3.74 -2.22 -4.06
N ILE A 59 -4.32 -3.39 -4.32
CA ILE A 59 -5.43 -3.95 -3.53
C ILE A 59 -4.98 -4.14 -2.08
N TRP A 60 -3.77 -4.66 -1.85
CA TRP A 60 -3.24 -4.82 -0.51
C TRP A 60 -3.08 -3.47 0.21
N GLY A 61 -2.56 -2.44 -0.46
CA GLY A 61 -2.46 -1.08 0.08
C GLY A 61 -3.82 -0.48 0.50
N LEU A 62 -4.88 -0.73 -0.29
CA LEU A 62 -6.25 -0.37 0.04
C LEU A 62 -6.75 -1.11 1.28
N VAL A 63 -6.58 -2.44 1.34
CA VAL A 63 -7.02 -3.26 2.48
C VAL A 63 -6.31 -2.81 3.77
N THR A 64 -4.99 -2.59 3.73
CA THR A 64 -4.25 -2.09 4.89
C THR A 64 -4.75 -0.71 5.32
N GLY A 65 -5.06 0.20 4.39
CA GLY A 65 -5.65 1.49 4.71
C GLY A 65 -7.02 1.39 5.40
N ILE A 66 -7.89 0.49 4.94
CA ILE A 66 -9.20 0.25 5.58
C ILE A 66 -9.02 -0.35 6.98
N GLN A 67 -8.07 -1.27 7.17
CA GLN A 67 -7.77 -1.83 8.50
C GLN A 67 -7.32 -0.73 9.48
N LEU A 68 -6.44 0.18 9.04
CA LEU A 68 -5.97 1.29 9.86
C LEU A 68 -7.10 2.24 10.28
N ILE A 69 -8.10 2.47 9.41
CA ILE A 69 -9.27 3.28 9.76
C ILE A 69 -10.10 2.58 10.83
N LYS A 70 -10.38 1.28 10.66
CA LYS A 70 -11.13 0.49 11.65
C LYS A 70 -10.42 0.37 13.00
N GLU A 71 -9.09 0.37 13.01
CA GLU A 71 -8.28 0.36 14.24
C GLU A 71 -8.22 1.74 14.92
N ALA A 72 -8.62 2.81 14.23
CA ALA A 72 -8.60 4.17 14.74
C ALA A 72 -9.96 4.66 15.24
N GLU A 73 -11.02 3.86 15.03
CA GLU A 73 -12.34 3.99 15.69
C GLU A 73 -12.26 3.52 17.14
#